data_AF-A0A3C1B7E9-F1
#
_entry.id   AF-A0A3C1B7E9-F1
#
_cell.length_a   1.000
_cell.length_b   1.000
_cell.length_c   1.000
_cell.angle_alpha   90.00
_cell.angle_beta   90.00
_cell.angle_gamma   90.00
#
_symmetry.space_group_name_H-M   'P 1'
#
loop_
_entity.id
_entity.type
_entity.pdbx_description
1 polymer ?
#
loop_
_entity_poly.entity_id
_entity_poly.type
_entity_poly.pdbx_seq_one_letter_code
_entity_poly.pdbx_strand_id
1 'polypeptide(L)' 'MPDLIAHSLPTSIGVGFKSQHFNDILSGPHPVGWIEIHAENYLGEGGRPISQLQHLRAE' A
#
# COMPACT_ATOMS: atom_id res chain seq x y z
N MET A 1 -34.82 -5.24 -3.77
CA MET A 1 -33.82 -5.42 -2.70
C MET A 1 -32.48 -5.01 -3.29
N PRO A 2 -31.73 -4.07 -2.70
CA PRO A 2 -30.42 -3.71 -3.26
C PRO A 2 -29.49 -4.92 -3.11
N ASP A 3 -28.68 -5.17 -4.13
CA ASP A 3 -27.61 -6.17 -4.10
C ASP A 3 -26.75 -5.99 -2.85
N LEU A 4 -26.78 -6.98 -1.96
CA LEU A 4 -25.76 -7.15 -0.93
C LEU A 4 -24.48 -7.56 -1.66
N ILE A 5 -23.70 -6.58 -2.12
CA ILE A 5 -22.31 -6.83 -2.55
C ILE A 5 -21.64 -7.53 -1.38
N ALA A 6 -21.36 -8.82 -1.55
CA ALA A 6 -20.56 -9.58 -0.61
C ALA A 6 -19.20 -8.88 -0.51
N HIS A 7 -19.01 -8.09 0.55
CA HIS A 7 -17.73 -7.47 0.87
C HIS A 7 -16.80 -8.56 1.44
N SER A 8 -16.44 -9.54 0.61
CA SER A 8 -15.35 -10.44 0.93
C SER A 8 -14.08 -9.61 0.97
N LEU A 9 -13.42 -9.60 2.13
CA LEU A 9 -12.10 -8.99 2.25
C LEU A 9 -11.14 -9.64 1.23
N PRO A 10 -10.19 -8.87 0.66
CA PRO A 10 -9.17 -9.44 -0.19
C PRO A 10 -8.49 -10.62 0.51
N THR A 11 -8.31 -11.73 -0.20
CA THR A 11 -7.55 -12.90 0.29
C THR A 11 -6.05 -12.64 0.19
N SER A 12 -5.60 -11.49 0.67
CA SER A 12 -4.23 -11.00 0.59
C SER A 12 -3.83 -10.29 1.87
N ILE A 13 -2.58 -10.46 2.28
CA ILE A 13 -2.03 -9.81 3.47
C ILE A 13 -1.74 -8.34 3.15
N GLY A 14 -2.02 -7.45 4.11
CA GLY A 14 -1.54 -6.08 4.07
C GLY A 14 -0.74 -5.70 5.30
N VAL A 15 0.04 -4.64 5.14
CA VAL A 15 1.00 -4.17 6.15
C VAL A 15 1.00 -2.65 6.24
N GLY A 16 1.33 -2.12 7.41
CA GLY A 16 1.59 -0.68 7.59
C GLY A 16 2.93 -0.29 6.95
N PHE A 17 2.92 0.79 6.16
CA PHE A 17 4.11 1.25 5.46
C PHE A 17 5.06 2.03 6.34
N LYS A 18 6.35 1.71 6.23
CA LYS A 18 7.45 2.57 6.66
C LYS A 18 8.46 2.64 5.52
N SER A 19 8.90 3.85 5.15
CA SER A 19 9.88 4.07 4.07
C SER A 19 11.15 3.21 4.17
N GLN A 20 11.54 2.79 5.38
CA GLN A 20 12.68 1.90 5.60
C GLN A 20 12.54 0.52 4.93
N HIS A 21 11.32 0.04 4.71
CA HIS A 21 11.03 -1.26 4.11
C HIS A 21 10.73 -1.20 2.61
N PHE A 22 10.90 -0.03 1.97
CA PHE A 22 10.57 0.15 0.56
C PHE A 22 11.29 -0.86 -0.35
N ASN A 23 12.60 -1.04 -0.18
CA ASN A 23 13.36 -2.00 -0.98
C ASN A 23 13.02 -3.45 -0.65
N ASP A 24 12.73 -3.75 0.62
CA ASP A 24 12.36 -5.09 1.07
C ASP A 24 11.01 -5.52 0.46
N ILE A 25 10.07 -4.57 0.34
CA ILE A 25 8.76 -4.81 -0.29
C ILE A 25 8.92 -5.08 -1.79
N LEU A 26 9.78 -4.33 -2.49
CA LEU A 26 9.99 -4.49 -3.93
C LEU A 26 10.77 -5.77 -4.29
N SER A 27 11.71 -6.18 -3.44
CA SER A 27 12.58 -7.33 -3.68
C SER A 27 12.07 -8.62 -3.03
N GLY A 28 11.03 -8.53 -2.21
CA GLY A 28 10.52 -9.61 -1.39
C GLY A 28 9.93 -10.77 -2.20
N PRO A 29 10.10 -12.03 -1.77
CA PRO A 29 9.60 -13.20 -2.50
C PRO A 29 8.08 -13.37 -2.43
N HIS A 30 7.38 -12.66 -1.53
CA HIS A 30 5.94 -12.73 -1.36
C HIS A 30 5.32 -11.34 -1.53
N PRO A 31 4.35 -11.16 -2.44
CA PRO A 31 3.73 -9.87 -2.67
C PRO A 31 2.83 -9.46 -1.48
N VAL A 32 2.96 -8.21 -1.07
CA VAL A 32 2.01 -7.57 -0.17
C VAL A 32 0.81 -7.12 -1.00
N GLY A 33 -0.40 -7.53 -0.63
CA GLY A 33 -1.60 -7.22 -1.42
C GLY A 33 -2.08 -5.77 -1.26
N TRP A 34 -1.85 -5.17 -0.10
CA TRP A 34 -2.19 -3.77 0.15
C TRP A 34 -1.32 -3.17 1.26
N ILE A 35 -1.16 -1.85 1.22
CA ILE A 35 -0.32 -1.12 2.16
C ILE A 35 -1.15 -0.04 2.83
N GLU A 36 -1.06 0.05 4.16
CA GLU A 36 -1.65 1.12 4.95
C GLU A 36 -0.65 2.25 5.16
N ILE A 37 -1.09 3.50 4.99
CA ILE A 37 -0.28 4.68 5.24
C ILE A 37 -1.01 5.67 6.13
N HIS A 38 -0.24 6.49 6.82
CA HIS A 38 -0.72 7.69 7.47
C HIS A 38 -0.57 8.87 6.51
N ALA A 39 -1.67 9.56 6.20
CA ALA A 39 -1.68 10.65 5.22
C ALA A 39 -0.68 11.76 5.57
N GLU A 40 -0.57 12.10 6.86
CA GLU A 40 0.34 13.12 7.38
C GLU A 40 1.82 12.84 7.12
N ASN A 41 2.19 11.56 6.94
CA ASN A 41 3.57 11.15 6.72
C ASN A 41 3.95 11.08 5.23
N TYR A 42 2.97 10.94 4.35
CA TYR A 42 3.23 10.60 2.95
C TYR A 42 2.51 11.44 1.90
N LEU A 43 1.45 12.17 2.26
CA LEU A 43 0.60 12.92 1.31
C LEU A 43 0.76 14.45 1.44
N GLY A 44 1.93 14.92 1.89
CA GLY A 44 2.28 16.35 1.89
C GLY A 44 2.52 16.90 0.48
N GLU A 45 3.19 18.05 0.37
CA GLU A 45 3.49 18.78 -0.89
C GLU A 45 4.46 18.05 -1.86
N GLY A 46 4.55 16.72 -1.80
CA GLY A 46 5.35 15.89 -2.71
C GLY A 46 6.65 15.34 -2.10
N GLY A 47 7.65 15.17 -2.97
CA GLY A 47 8.96 14.63 -2.60
C GLY A 47 9.03 13.11 -2.55
N ARG A 48 10.05 12.62 -1.84
CA ARG A 48 10.34 11.18 -1.74
C ARG A 48 9.16 10.35 -1.21
N PRO A 49 8.40 10.76 -0.18
CA PRO A 49 7.30 9.95 0.34
C PRO A 49 6.22 9.65 -0.72
N ILE A 50 5.72 10.67 -1.42
CA ILE A 50 4.75 10.49 -2.53
C ILE A 50 5.36 9.66 -3.66
N SER A 51 6.63 9.92 -4.02
CA SER A 51 7.29 9.20 -5.11
C SER A 51 7.41 7.69 -4.82
N GLN A 52 7.70 7.33 -3.56
CA GLN A 52 7.72 5.94 -3.13
C GLN A 52 6.34 5.28 -3.21
N LEU A 53 5.27 5.97 -2.78
CA LEU A 53 3.91 5.44 -2.89
C LEU A 53 3.46 5.27 -4.34
N GLN A 54 3.83 6.20 -5.22
CA GLN A 54 3.52 6.11 -6.65
C GLN A 54 4.23 4.91 -7.29
N HIS A 55 5.48 4.64 -6.91
CA HIS A 55 6.20 3.47 -7.40
C HIS A 55 5.57 2.17 -6.90
N LEU A 56 5.30 2.05 -5.59
CA LEU A 56 4.66 0.86 -5.00
C LEU A 56 3.27 0.57 -5.58
N ARG A 57 2.53 1.60 -6.01
CA ARG A 57 1.23 1.44 -6.67
C ARG A 57 1.34 0.94 -8.11
N ALA A 58 2.46 1.21 -8.78
CA ALA A 58 2.65 0.88 -10.18
C ALA A 58 3.17 -0.55 -10.39
N GLU A 59 3.74 -1.16 -9.35
CA GLU A 59 4.06 -2.59 -9.28
C GLU A 59 2.80 -3.44 -9.11
#